data_AF-A0A2T2SMP8-F1
#
_entry.id   AF-A0A2T2SMP8-F1
#
_cell.length_a   1.000
_cell.length_b   1.000
_cell.length_c   1.000
_cell.angle_alpha   90.00
_cell.angle_beta   90.00
_cell.angle_gamma   90.00
#
_symmetry.space_group_name_H-M   'P 1'
#
loop_
_entity.id
_entity.type
_entity.pdbx_description
1 polymer ?
#
loop_
_entity_poly.entity_id
_entity_poly.type
_entity_poly.pdbx_seq_one_letter_code
_entity_poly.pdbx_strand_id
1 'polypeptide(L)'
;MTVLSVCNHKGGTGKTTTAIHLAAALGLSGRRTLVVDLDPQRFLTRTMGLEEPAPERSVAAFFDPDADPQQLSPRETSGFDLIPSSSTLTRRMRDLNRPTDVLWVREALQSLDLDYDVVLFDTAAALTVYSLNALVASQHVLIPVLPEYQSVVGGEQTYQTTELVENKLNPLLETRQILFTQVDARKRMHKTYQEYVREKYGPEVLENIVRTSTSLAK
;
A
#
# COMPACT_ATOMS: atom_id res chain seq x y z
N MET A 1 -4.87 15.95 5.50
CA MET A 1 -4.08 14.81 5.00
C MET A 1 -4.94 13.55 5.02
N THR A 2 -5.14 12.94 3.86
CA THR A 2 -5.80 11.63 3.70
C THR A 2 -4.73 10.54 3.64
N VAL A 3 -4.93 9.42 4.35
CA VAL A 3 -3.97 8.30 4.35
C VAL A 3 -4.62 7.05 3.77
N LEU A 4 -4.04 6.51 2.69
CA LEU A 4 -4.55 5.35 1.96
C LEU A 4 -3.48 4.26 1.85
N SER A 5 -3.86 3.02 2.19
CA SER A 5 -3.04 1.84 1.89
C SER A 5 -3.47 1.17 0.59
N VAL A 6 -2.50 0.76 -0.24
CA VAL A 6 -2.72 -0.21 -1.32
C VAL A 6 -2.24 -1.58 -0.85
N CYS A 7 -3.17 -2.49 -0.56
CA CYS A 7 -2.86 -3.73 0.15
C CYS A 7 -3.58 -4.95 -0.45
N ASN A 8 -2.89 -6.09 -0.49
CA ASN A 8 -3.39 -7.41 -0.81
C ASN A 8 -2.33 -8.45 -0.44
N HIS A 9 -2.70 -9.45 0.36
CA HIS A 9 -1.82 -10.54 0.81
C HIS A 9 -1.30 -11.42 -0.34
N LYS A 10 -1.90 -11.36 -1.53
CA LYS A 10 -1.42 -12.07 -2.73
C LYS A 10 -0.43 -11.23 -3.53
N GLY A 11 0.63 -11.89 -4.02
CA GLY A 11 1.58 -11.32 -4.98
C GLY A 11 1.01 -11.24 -6.40
N GLY A 12 1.46 -10.25 -7.17
CA GLY A 12 1.08 -10.09 -8.58
C GLY A 12 -0.30 -9.47 -8.83
N THR A 13 -0.93 -8.87 -7.82
CA THR A 13 -2.26 -8.24 -7.95
C THR A 13 -2.22 -6.77 -8.41
N GLY A 14 -1.02 -6.22 -8.65
CA GLY A 14 -0.84 -4.85 -9.11
C GLY A 14 -0.77 -3.78 -8.02
N LYS A 15 -0.45 -4.13 -6.76
CA LYS A 15 -0.31 -3.16 -5.64
C LYS A 15 0.61 -2.00 -5.96
N THR A 16 1.89 -2.27 -6.17
CA THR A 16 2.90 -1.24 -6.47
C THR A 16 2.55 -0.46 -7.73
N THR A 17 2.08 -1.13 -8.78
CA THR A 17 1.65 -0.45 -10.02
C THR A 17 0.50 0.52 -9.74
N THR A 18 -0.51 0.08 -8.99
CA THR A 18 -1.63 0.93 -8.58
C THR A 18 -1.16 2.08 -7.70
N ALA A 19 -0.28 1.84 -6.72
CA ALA A 19 0.26 2.88 -5.84
C ALA A 19 0.99 3.97 -6.63
N ILE A 20 1.90 3.59 -7.54
CA ILE A 20 2.65 4.51 -8.40
C ILE A 20 1.70 5.33 -9.27
N HIS A 21 0.78 4.70 -9.99
CA HIS A 21 -0.08 5.41 -10.95
C HIS A 21 -1.13 6.27 -10.26
N LEU A 22 -1.66 5.83 -9.12
CA LEU A 22 -2.55 6.63 -8.29
C LEU A 22 -1.81 7.86 -7.75
N ALA A 23 -0.59 7.68 -7.24
CA ALA A 23 0.23 8.77 -6.74
C ALA A 23 0.54 9.81 -7.83
N ALA A 24 1.00 9.35 -9.00
CA ALA A 24 1.28 10.21 -10.13
C ALA A 24 0.01 10.95 -10.62
N ALA A 25 -1.13 10.27 -10.68
CA ALA A 25 -2.40 10.91 -11.07
C ALA A 25 -2.85 11.98 -10.07
N LEU A 26 -2.71 11.72 -8.76
CA LEU A 26 -3.00 12.70 -7.71
C LEU A 26 -2.07 13.91 -7.82
N GLY A 27 -0.77 13.67 -7.99
CA GLY A 27 0.24 14.69 -8.26
C GLY A 27 -0.09 15.59 -9.45
N LEU A 28 -0.40 14.98 -10.59
CA LEU A 28 -0.81 15.68 -11.81
C LEU A 28 -2.10 16.48 -11.63
N SER A 29 -2.96 16.09 -10.69
CA SER A 29 -4.16 16.85 -10.32
C SER A 29 -3.90 18.00 -9.34
N GLY A 30 -2.63 18.25 -8.97
CA GLY A 30 -2.22 19.31 -8.06
C GLY A 30 -2.26 18.92 -6.58
N ARG A 31 -2.37 17.63 -6.24
CA ARG A 31 -2.32 17.14 -4.86
C ARG A 31 -0.89 16.86 -4.44
N ARG A 32 -0.47 17.43 -3.32
CA ARG A 32 0.82 17.09 -2.71
C ARG A 32 0.72 15.67 -2.17
N THR A 33 1.43 14.76 -2.81
CA THR A 33 1.28 13.33 -2.59
C THR A 33 2.59 12.73 -2.13
N LEU A 34 2.55 12.03 -1.00
CA LEU A 34 3.66 11.26 -0.47
C LEU A 34 3.35 9.76 -0.65
N VAL A 35 4.32 9.00 -1.13
CA VAL A 35 4.30 7.55 -1.14
C VAL A 35 5.31 7.05 -0.13
N VAL A 36 4.95 6.02 0.64
CA VAL A 36 5.83 5.33 1.57
C VAL A 36 5.87 3.86 1.16
N ASP A 37 7.04 3.40 0.71
CA ASP A 37 7.27 2.01 0.34
C ASP A 37 7.53 1.21 1.62
N LEU A 38 6.60 0.32 1.99
CA LEU A 38 6.71 -0.59 3.15
C LEU A 38 7.04 -2.03 2.73
N ASP A 39 7.42 -2.26 1.47
CA ASP A 39 7.84 -3.59 1.01
C ASP A 39 9.36 -3.76 1.18
N PRO A 40 9.86 -4.70 2.01
CA PRO A 40 11.29 -4.99 2.12
C PRO A 40 11.95 -5.40 0.79
N GLN A 41 11.16 -5.83 -0.21
CA GLN A 41 11.63 -6.14 -1.56
C GLN A 41 11.86 -4.90 -2.43
N ARG A 42 11.40 -3.72 -2.00
CA ARG A 42 11.71 -2.42 -2.61
C ARG A 42 11.37 -2.36 -4.10
N PHE A 43 10.25 -2.97 -4.49
CA PHE A 43 9.88 -2.98 -5.90
C PHE A 43 9.56 -1.55 -6.34
N LEU A 44 8.76 -0.81 -5.57
CA LEU A 44 8.43 0.59 -5.85
C LEU A 44 9.68 1.46 -5.90
N THR A 45 10.50 1.41 -4.84
CA THR A 45 11.76 2.18 -4.75
C THR A 45 12.65 1.96 -5.98
N ARG A 46 12.84 0.71 -6.41
CA ARG A 46 13.66 0.40 -7.60
C ARG A 46 13.00 0.83 -8.90
N THR A 47 11.68 0.69 -9.02
CA THR A 47 10.93 1.17 -10.20
C THR A 47 11.07 2.68 -10.37
N MET A 48 11.19 3.44 -9.27
CA MET A 48 11.46 4.88 -9.30
C MET A 48 12.93 5.24 -9.52
N GLY A 49 13.81 4.26 -9.78
CA GLY A 49 15.22 4.49 -10.09
C GLY A 49 16.08 4.88 -8.89
N LEU A 50 15.60 4.67 -7.67
CA LEU A 50 16.36 4.98 -6.45
C LEU A 50 17.26 3.80 -6.07
N GLU A 51 18.52 4.11 -5.74
CA GLU A 51 19.46 3.15 -5.14
C GLU A 51 19.05 2.79 -3.70
N GLU A 52 19.70 1.77 -3.10
CA GLU A 52 19.48 1.43 -1.68
C GLU A 52 19.77 2.65 -0.80
N PRO A 53 18.77 3.19 -0.09
CA PRO A 53 19.00 4.28 0.84
C PRO A 53 19.70 3.78 2.11
N ALA A 54 20.44 4.67 2.77
CA ALA A 54 20.85 4.43 4.15
C ALA A 54 19.59 4.22 5.03
N PRO A 55 19.64 3.37 6.08
CA PRO A 55 18.46 3.07 6.91
C PRO A 55 17.76 4.31 7.45
N GLU A 56 18.53 5.32 7.88
CA GLU A 56 18.07 6.58 8.46
C GLU A 56 17.40 7.50 7.42
N ARG A 57 17.62 7.22 6.13
CA ARG A 57 17.03 7.93 4.98
C ARG A 57 15.95 7.11 4.27
N SER A 58 15.41 6.10 4.95
CA SER A 58 14.42 5.17 4.43
C SER A 58 13.30 4.96 5.45
N VAL A 59 12.25 4.27 5.03
CA VAL A 59 11.18 3.87 5.95
C VAL A 59 11.67 3.04 7.14
N ALA A 60 12.89 2.46 7.08
CA ALA A 60 13.48 1.75 8.22
C ALA A 60 13.65 2.64 9.45
N ALA A 61 13.80 3.96 9.29
CA ALA A 61 13.83 4.93 10.39
C ALA A 61 12.51 4.96 11.18
N PHE A 62 11.36 4.64 10.54
CA PHE A 62 10.09 4.50 11.26
C PHE A 62 10.07 3.31 12.21
N PHE A 63 10.99 2.36 12.02
CA PHE A 63 11.10 1.15 12.81
C PHE A 63 12.37 1.17 13.67
N ASP A 64 12.87 2.35 14.02
CA ASP A 64 14.03 2.53 14.88
C ASP A 64 13.77 3.51 16.04
N PRO A 65 13.82 3.05 17.31
CA PRO A 65 13.59 3.93 18.46
C PRO A 65 14.62 5.07 18.60
N ASP A 66 15.82 4.85 18.07
CA ASP A 66 16.92 5.82 18.15
C ASP A 66 16.99 6.75 16.93
N ALA A 67 16.16 6.51 15.90
CA ALA A 67 16.10 7.39 14.74
C ALA A 67 15.18 8.58 14.99
N ASP A 68 15.53 9.71 14.40
CA ASP A 68 14.67 10.88 14.31
C ASP A 68 13.99 10.91 12.93
N PRO A 69 12.67 10.62 12.84
CA PRO A 69 11.96 10.65 11.58
C PRO A 69 12.07 12.01 10.86
N GLN A 70 12.26 13.12 11.58
CA GLN A 70 12.36 14.45 10.96
C GLN A 70 13.58 14.60 10.04
N GLN A 71 14.58 13.73 10.17
CA GLN A 71 15.74 13.69 9.29
C GLN A 71 15.46 12.99 7.96
N LEU A 72 14.29 12.37 7.81
CA LEU A 72 13.86 11.82 6.53
C LEU A 72 13.62 12.94 5.54
N SER A 73 14.29 12.84 4.41
CA SER A 73 14.02 13.69 3.25
C SER A 73 13.34 12.84 2.19
N PRO A 74 12.02 12.98 1.97
CA PRO A 74 11.36 12.37 0.84
C PRO A 74 12.08 12.70 -0.47
N ARG A 75 12.03 11.78 -1.43
CA ARG A 75 12.63 11.94 -2.75
C ARG A 75 11.55 12.35 -3.74
N GLU A 76 11.74 13.49 -4.38
CA GLU A 76 10.87 13.88 -5.48
C GLU A 76 10.99 12.87 -6.62
N THR A 77 9.85 12.36 -7.06
CA THR A 77 9.72 11.46 -8.20
C THR A 77 8.73 12.05 -9.20
N SER A 78 8.31 11.29 -10.20
CA SER A 78 7.43 11.72 -11.31
C SER A 78 6.00 12.13 -10.86
N GLY A 79 5.87 13.26 -10.17
CA GLY A 79 4.62 13.84 -9.69
C GLY A 79 4.28 13.57 -8.22
N PHE A 80 5.13 12.89 -7.46
CA PHE A 80 4.92 12.65 -6.03
C PHE A 80 6.25 12.49 -5.29
N ASP A 81 6.24 12.68 -3.99
CA ASP A 81 7.40 12.43 -3.13
C ASP A 81 7.39 11.00 -2.60
N LEU A 82 8.57 10.40 -2.41
CA LEU A 82 8.72 9.02 -1.99
C LEU A 82 9.63 8.92 -0.76
N ILE A 83 9.14 8.27 0.31
CA ILE A 83 10.00 7.66 1.34
C ILE A 83 10.34 6.24 0.88
N PRO A 84 11.60 5.98 0.50
CA PRO A 84 12.00 4.70 -0.05
C PRO A 84 12.07 3.61 1.02
N SER A 85 11.90 2.36 0.60
CA SER A 85 12.12 1.19 1.44
C SER A 85 13.60 0.81 1.46
N SER A 86 14.02 0.07 2.49
CA SER A 86 15.38 -0.46 2.65
C SER A 86 15.36 -1.97 2.91
N SER A 87 16.40 -2.68 2.45
CA SER A 87 16.61 -4.09 2.79
C SER A 87 16.79 -4.33 4.31
N THR A 88 17.09 -3.27 5.06
CA THR A 88 17.12 -3.25 6.53
C THR A 88 15.80 -3.72 7.15
N LEU A 89 14.66 -3.47 6.49
CA LEU A 89 13.36 -3.96 6.93
C LEU A 89 13.32 -5.50 7.07
N THR A 90 14.01 -6.25 6.22
CA THR A 90 14.07 -7.71 6.36
C THR A 90 14.75 -8.13 7.65
N ARG A 91 15.79 -7.39 8.08
CA ARG A 91 16.50 -7.68 9.34
C ARG A 91 15.65 -7.30 10.54
N ARG A 92 15.11 -6.07 10.56
CA ARG A 92 14.30 -5.52 11.66
C ARG A 92 13.01 -6.30 11.90
N MET A 93 12.44 -6.93 10.87
CA MET A 93 11.19 -7.71 11.02
C MET A 93 11.30 -8.79 12.11
N ARG A 94 12.50 -9.33 12.36
CA ARG A 94 12.74 -10.34 13.40
C ARG A 94 12.64 -9.79 14.82
N ASP A 95 12.86 -8.49 14.97
CA ASP A 95 12.89 -7.79 16.25
C ASP A 95 11.53 -7.14 16.59
N LEU A 96 10.65 -7.01 15.59
CA LEU A 96 9.30 -6.44 15.71
C LEU A 96 8.27 -7.51 16.12
N ASN A 97 8.29 -7.91 17.39
CA ASN A 97 7.47 -8.97 17.95
C ASN A 97 6.47 -8.54 19.03
N ARG A 98 6.43 -7.25 19.38
CA ARG A 98 5.53 -6.72 20.41
C ARG A 98 4.19 -6.31 19.79
N PRO A 99 3.07 -6.44 20.50
CA PRO A 99 1.78 -5.98 20.01
C PRO A 99 1.75 -4.49 19.61
N THR A 100 2.55 -3.65 20.28
CA THR A 100 2.66 -2.22 20.01
C THR A 100 3.45 -1.89 18.74
N ASP A 101 4.18 -2.84 18.16
CA ASP A 101 5.02 -2.58 16.99
C ASP A 101 4.21 -2.26 15.73
N VAL A 102 2.91 -2.58 15.73
CA VAL A 102 1.96 -2.20 14.67
C VAL A 102 1.57 -0.72 14.68
N LEU A 103 2.03 0.06 15.66
CA LEU A 103 1.68 1.48 15.81
C LEU A 103 2.73 2.45 15.26
N TRP A 104 3.95 1.97 15.00
CA TRP A 104 5.12 2.84 14.78
C TRP A 104 4.99 3.73 13.55
N VAL A 105 4.42 3.24 12.44
CA VAL A 105 4.21 4.09 11.25
C VAL A 105 3.24 5.23 11.55
N ARG A 106 2.18 4.98 12.32
CA ARG A 106 1.22 6.02 12.71
C ARG A 106 1.89 7.07 13.61
N GLU A 107 2.69 6.62 14.57
CA GLU A 107 3.44 7.50 15.47
C GLU A 107 4.48 8.33 14.70
N ALA A 108 5.19 7.72 13.74
CA ALA A 108 6.12 8.42 12.87
C ALA A 108 5.44 9.47 11.99
N LEU A 109 4.29 9.14 11.37
CA LEU A 109 3.54 10.14 10.60
C LEU A 109 3.02 11.31 11.46
N GLN A 110 2.74 11.08 12.75
CA GLN A 110 2.32 12.12 13.68
C GLN A 110 3.47 13.03 14.16
N SER A 111 4.70 12.53 14.16
CA SER A 111 5.89 13.29 14.57
C SER A 111 6.54 14.08 13.43
N LEU A 112 6.26 13.68 12.19
CA LEU A 112 6.70 14.38 10.99
C LEU A 112 5.84 15.62 10.74
N ASP A 113 6.48 16.74 10.41
CA ASP A 113 5.81 17.93 9.89
C ASP A 113 5.51 17.72 8.39
N LEU A 114 4.42 16.98 8.12
CA LEU A 114 4.03 16.58 6.76
C LEU A 114 3.10 17.60 6.12
N ASP A 115 3.60 18.26 5.08
CA ASP A 115 2.81 19.18 4.27
C ASP A 115 2.23 18.50 3.00
N TYR A 116 1.52 17.38 3.20
CA TYR A 116 0.93 16.56 2.14
C TYR A 116 -0.59 16.47 2.25
N ASP A 117 -1.24 16.48 1.09
CA ASP A 117 -2.68 16.27 0.99
C ASP A 117 -3.02 14.80 1.12
N VAL A 118 -2.18 13.92 0.54
CA VAL A 118 -2.37 12.46 0.50
C VAL A 118 -1.07 11.73 0.85
N VAL A 119 -1.17 10.71 1.70
CA VAL A 119 -0.11 9.72 1.96
C VAL A 119 -0.58 8.34 1.48
N LEU A 120 0.24 7.68 0.67
CA LEU A 120 -0.01 6.36 0.10
C LEU A 120 1.00 5.34 0.62
N PHE A 121 0.51 4.21 1.13
CA PHE A 121 1.35 3.08 1.48
C PHE A 121 1.34 2.01 0.38
N ASP A 122 2.52 1.64 -0.11
CA ASP A 122 2.71 0.39 -0.87
C ASP A 122 3.20 -0.71 0.08
N THR A 123 2.60 -1.89 -0.01
CA THR A 123 2.83 -2.98 0.95
C THR A 123 3.26 -4.27 0.26
N ALA A 124 4.04 -5.07 0.99
CA ALA A 124 4.48 -6.38 0.52
C ALA A 124 3.30 -7.35 0.27
N ALA A 125 3.56 -8.38 -0.54
CA ALA A 125 2.64 -9.48 -0.79
C ALA A 125 2.58 -10.52 0.34
N ALA A 126 2.35 -10.07 1.58
CA ALA A 126 2.17 -10.91 2.76
C ALA A 126 1.59 -10.06 3.92
N LEU A 127 0.82 -10.70 4.80
CA LEU A 127 0.46 -10.10 6.09
C LEU A 127 1.68 -10.13 7.01
N THR A 128 2.25 -8.96 7.28
CA THR A 128 3.42 -8.75 8.13
C THR A 128 3.16 -7.59 9.09
N VAL A 129 4.08 -7.34 10.03
CA VAL A 129 4.03 -6.15 10.89
C VAL A 129 4.02 -4.85 10.07
N TYR A 130 4.66 -4.81 8.90
CA TYR A 130 4.68 -3.64 8.03
C TYR A 130 3.34 -3.37 7.35
N SER A 131 2.68 -4.41 6.84
CA SER A 131 1.32 -4.25 6.29
C SER A 131 0.31 -3.90 7.38
N LEU A 132 0.45 -4.45 8.60
CA LEU A 132 -0.41 -4.07 9.73
C LEU A 132 -0.21 -2.60 10.12
N ASN A 133 1.04 -2.13 10.18
CA ASN A 133 1.35 -0.72 10.39
C ASN A 133 0.68 0.19 9.36
N ALA A 134 0.75 -0.18 8.07
CA ALA A 134 0.08 0.56 7.00
C ALA A 134 -1.43 0.68 7.25
N LEU A 135 -2.10 -0.44 7.58
CA LEU A 135 -3.54 -0.46 7.88
C LEU A 135 -3.90 0.34 9.14
N VAL A 136 -3.09 0.25 10.19
CA VAL A 136 -3.31 0.98 11.45
C VAL A 136 -3.13 2.50 11.28
N ALA A 137 -2.30 2.92 10.33
CA ALA A 137 -2.09 4.33 10.01
C ALA A 137 -3.07 4.89 8.96
N SER A 138 -3.84 4.04 8.26
CA SER A 138 -4.69 4.44 7.12
C SER A 138 -6.12 4.78 7.50
N GLN A 139 -6.71 5.73 6.77
CA GLN A 139 -8.15 6.01 6.79
C GLN A 139 -8.89 5.20 5.71
N HIS A 140 -8.22 4.94 4.59
CA HIS A 140 -8.78 4.18 3.48
C HIS A 140 -7.86 3.05 3.04
N VAL A 141 -8.44 1.98 2.50
CA VAL A 141 -7.70 0.84 1.94
C VAL A 141 -8.21 0.53 0.54
N LEU A 142 -7.31 0.49 -0.42
CA LEU A 142 -7.57 -0.01 -1.77
C LEU A 142 -6.99 -1.42 -1.87
N ILE A 143 -7.81 -2.38 -2.32
CA ILE A 143 -7.47 -3.80 -2.44
C ILE A 143 -7.45 -4.17 -3.93
N PRO A 144 -6.27 -4.13 -4.60
CA PRO A 144 -6.15 -4.58 -5.98
C PRO A 144 -6.34 -6.09 -6.09
N VAL A 145 -7.22 -6.53 -6.99
CA VAL A 145 -7.56 -7.95 -7.21
C VAL A 145 -7.51 -8.26 -8.70
N LEU A 146 -6.59 -9.14 -9.11
CA LEU A 146 -6.70 -9.86 -10.38
C LEU A 146 -7.91 -10.81 -10.32
N PRO A 147 -8.83 -10.81 -11.30
CA PRO A 147 -10.02 -11.70 -11.34
C PRO A 147 -9.72 -13.19 -11.62
N GLU A 148 -8.87 -13.79 -10.79
CA GLU A 148 -8.50 -15.20 -10.81
C GLU A 148 -8.56 -15.77 -9.38
N TYR A 149 -8.86 -17.07 -9.25
CA TYR A 149 -9.20 -17.70 -7.97
C TYR A 149 -8.30 -17.31 -6.78
N GLN A 150 -6.98 -17.51 -6.92
CA GLN A 150 -6.04 -17.26 -5.83
C GLN A 150 -5.95 -15.78 -5.43
N SER A 151 -6.12 -14.88 -6.40
CA SER A 151 -6.07 -13.44 -6.19
C SER A 151 -7.35 -12.93 -5.52
N VAL A 152 -8.51 -13.49 -5.91
CA VAL A 152 -9.77 -13.25 -5.21
C VAL A 152 -9.68 -13.70 -3.76
N VAL A 153 -9.26 -14.95 -3.50
CA VAL A 153 -9.09 -15.45 -2.13
C VAL A 153 -8.17 -14.54 -1.29
N GLY A 154 -7.03 -14.11 -1.86
CA GLY A 154 -6.13 -13.16 -1.18
C GLY A 154 -6.76 -11.78 -0.92
N GLY A 155 -7.56 -11.28 -1.87
CA GLY A 155 -8.33 -10.04 -1.70
C GLY A 155 -9.36 -10.15 -0.57
N GLU A 156 -10.09 -11.25 -0.49
CA GLU A 156 -11.08 -11.49 0.57
C GLU A 156 -10.42 -11.63 1.96
N GLN A 157 -9.27 -12.31 2.04
CA GLN A 157 -8.48 -12.38 3.27
C GLN A 157 -7.98 -11.01 3.71
N THR A 158 -7.58 -10.18 2.75
CA THR A 158 -7.15 -8.80 3.02
C THR A 158 -8.33 -7.98 3.52
N TYR A 159 -9.49 -8.08 2.86
CA TYR A 159 -10.73 -7.45 3.30
C TYR A 159 -11.06 -7.79 4.75
N GLN A 160 -11.11 -9.08 5.10
CA GLN A 160 -11.39 -9.55 6.47
C GLN A 160 -10.37 -9.00 7.48
N THR A 161 -9.10 -8.90 7.07
CA THR A 161 -8.05 -8.32 7.90
C THR A 161 -8.29 -6.84 8.15
N THR A 162 -8.76 -6.07 7.15
CA THR A 162 -9.12 -4.66 7.35
C THR A 162 -10.29 -4.50 8.33
N GLU A 163 -11.28 -5.40 8.32
CA GLU A 163 -12.37 -5.39 9.32
C GLU A 163 -11.82 -5.64 10.73
N LEU A 164 -10.89 -6.58 10.88
CA LEU A 164 -10.27 -6.87 12.17
C LEU A 164 -9.44 -5.70 12.69
N VAL A 165 -8.69 -5.03 11.80
CA VAL A 165 -7.89 -3.84 12.15
C VAL A 165 -8.79 -2.68 12.53
N GLU A 166 -9.85 -2.41 11.78
CA GLU A 166 -10.85 -1.38 12.10
C GLU A 166 -11.39 -1.59 13.52
N ASN A 167 -11.89 -2.81 13.80
CA ASN A 167 -12.54 -3.13 15.07
C ASN A 167 -11.61 -3.13 16.28
N LYS A 168 -10.32 -3.44 16.10
CA LYS A 168 -9.39 -3.69 17.22
C LYS A 168 -8.30 -2.64 17.40
N LEU A 169 -7.88 -1.95 16.34
CA LEU A 169 -6.64 -1.17 16.33
C LEU A 169 -6.81 0.24 15.75
N ASN A 170 -7.72 0.41 14.77
CA ASN A 170 -7.88 1.67 14.06
C ASN A 170 -9.35 1.96 13.69
N PRO A 171 -10.13 2.53 14.62
CA PRO A 171 -11.52 2.94 14.36
C PRO A 171 -11.68 4.04 13.29
N LEU A 172 -10.58 4.65 12.82
CA LEU A 172 -10.58 5.65 11.75
C LEU A 172 -10.44 5.04 10.34
N LEU A 173 -10.36 3.70 10.23
CA LEU A 173 -10.34 3.01 8.94
C LEU A 173 -11.76 2.98 8.37
N GLU A 174 -12.15 4.08 7.72
CA GLU A 174 -13.50 4.35 7.25
C GLU A 174 -13.89 3.59 5.99
N THR A 175 -12.92 3.29 5.11
CA THR A 175 -13.24 2.77 3.77
C THR A 175 -12.30 1.66 3.36
N ARG A 176 -12.84 0.56 2.85
CA ARG A 176 -12.12 -0.46 2.10
C ARG A 176 -12.79 -0.63 0.75
N GLN A 177 -12.00 -0.65 -0.32
CA GLN A 177 -12.51 -0.76 -1.68
C GLN A 177 -11.71 -1.78 -2.47
N ILE A 178 -12.41 -2.61 -3.24
CA ILE A 178 -11.82 -3.59 -4.15
C ILE A 178 -11.69 -2.97 -5.54
N LEU A 179 -10.49 -3.00 -6.10
CA LEU A 179 -10.20 -2.58 -7.47
C LEU A 179 -9.80 -3.80 -8.30
N PHE A 180 -10.56 -4.11 -9.36
CA PHE A 180 -10.08 -5.13 -10.29
C PHE A 180 -8.94 -4.61 -11.15
N THR A 181 -7.86 -5.39 -11.19
CA THR A 181 -6.66 -5.08 -11.97
C THR A 181 -6.36 -6.18 -12.98
N GLN A 182 -5.58 -5.83 -14.01
CA GLN A 182 -5.16 -6.76 -15.07
C GLN A 182 -6.34 -7.51 -15.70
N VAL A 183 -7.46 -6.80 -15.90
CA VAL A 183 -8.67 -7.41 -16.45
C VAL A 183 -8.50 -7.68 -17.94
N ASP A 184 -8.59 -8.94 -18.34
CA ASP A 184 -8.74 -9.37 -19.73
C ASP A 184 -10.21 -9.76 -20.00
N ALA A 185 -10.92 -8.93 -20.77
CA ALA A 185 -12.33 -9.14 -21.10
C ALA A 185 -12.58 -10.41 -21.94
N ARG A 186 -11.55 -11.01 -22.54
CA ARG A 186 -11.65 -12.23 -23.33
C ARG A 186 -11.69 -13.48 -22.44
N LYS A 187 -11.21 -13.38 -21.19
CA LYS A 187 -11.20 -14.49 -20.24
C LYS A 187 -12.56 -14.58 -19.54
N ARG A 188 -13.34 -15.61 -19.84
CA ARG A 188 -14.61 -15.90 -19.16
C ARG A 188 -14.44 -15.95 -17.63
N MET A 189 -13.35 -16.54 -17.15
CA MET A 189 -13.03 -16.62 -15.72
C MET A 189 -12.99 -15.23 -15.06
N HIS A 190 -12.45 -14.21 -15.73
CA HIS A 190 -12.40 -12.86 -15.18
C HIS A 190 -13.79 -12.26 -15.03
N LYS A 191 -14.70 -12.51 -15.98
CA LYS A 191 -16.09 -12.08 -15.87
C LYS A 191 -16.77 -12.76 -14.67
N THR A 192 -16.61 -14.08 -14.54
CA THR A 192 -17.19 -14.85 -13.44
C THR A 192 -16.72 -14.37 -12.07
N TYR A 193 -15.41 -14.14 -11.87
CA TYR A 193 -14.92 -13.66 -10.58
C TYR A 193 -15.30 -12.20 -10.30
N GLN A 194 -15.42 -11.36 -11.33
CA GLN A 194 -15.94 -10.01 -11.15
C GLN A 194 -17.39 -10.00 -10.69
N GLU A 195 -18.24 -10.83 -11.28
CA GLU A 195 -19.65 -10.98 -10.90
C GLU A 195 -19.75 -11.49 -9.45
N TYR A 196 -19.02 -12.56 -9.12
CA TYR A 196 -18.97 -13.13 -7.76
C TYR A 196 -18.61 -12.10 -6.69
N VAL A 197 -17.50 -11.37 -6.88
CA VAL A 197 -17.03 -10.39 -5.90
C VAL A 197 -17.97 -9.19 -5.82
N ARG A 198 -18.57 -8.74 -6.94
CA ARG A 198 -19.58 -7.67 -6.92
C ARG A 198 -20.87 -8.08 -6.21
N GLU A 199 -21.34 -9.31 -6.41
CA GLU A 199 -22.50 -9.85 -5.71
C GLU A 199 -22.27 -9.88 -4.19
N LYS A 200 -21.05 -10.25 -3.77
CA LYS A 200 -20.70 -10.40 -2.37
C LYS A 200 -20.41 -9.08 -1.65
N TYR A 201 -19.67 -8.17 -2.28
CA TYR A 201 -19.13 -6.95 -1.64
C TYR A 201 -19.81 -5.66 -2.12
N GLY A 202 -20.66 -5.73 -3.15
CA GLY A 202 -21.53 -4.64 -3.60
C GLY A 202 -20.83 -3.28 -3.71
N PRO A 203 -21.21 -2.29 -2.88
CA PRO A 203 -20.71 -0.92 -2.95
C PRO A 203 -19.21 -0.77 -2.65
N GLU A 204 -18.60 -1.78 -2.03
CA GLU A 204 -17.16 -1.77 -1.75
C GLU A 204 -16.33 -2.16 -2.99
N VAL A 205 -16.96 -2.57 -4.09
CA VAL A 205 -16.26 -2.85 -5.35
C VAL A 205 -16.34 -1.63 -6.26
N LEU A 206 -15.18 -1.11 -6.68
CA LEU A 206 -15.15 0.00 -7.62
C LEU A 206 -15.75 -0.37 -8.98
N GLU A 207 -16.49 0.58 -9.57
CA GLU A 207 -17.02 0.44 -10.92
C GLU A 207 -15.89 0.38 -11.96
N ASN A 208 -14.87 1.23 -11.76
CA ASN A 208 -13.70 1.30 -12.62
C ASN A 208 -12.80 0.08 -12.45
N ILE A 209 -12.18 -0.34 -13.55
CA ILE A 209 -11.25 -1.47 -13.60
C ILE A 209 -9.96 -1.07 -14.32
N VAL A 210 -8.84 -1.68 -13.95
CA VAL A 210 -7.58 -1.57 -14.70
C VAL A 210 -7.46 -2.79 -15.61
N ARG A 211 -7.45 -2.56 -16.93
CA ARG A 211 -7.30 -3.62 -17.94
C ARG A 211 -5.83 -4.03 -18.08
N THR A 212 -5.59 -5.24 -18.58
CA THR A 212 -4.24 -5.66 -18.97
C THR A 212 -3.70 -4.75 -20.06
N SER A 213 -2.47 -4.26 -19.90
CA SER A 213 -1.78 -3.44 -20.88
C SER A 213 -0.30 -3.81 -20.96
N THR A 214 0.24 -3.92 -22.17
CA THR A 214 1.68 -4.10 -22.42
C THR A 214 2.49 -2.83 -22.14
N SER A 215 1.84 -1.65 -22.09
CA SER A 215 2.51 -0.38 -21.78
C SER A 215 3.05 -0.31 -20.36
N LEU A 216 2.56 -1.18 -19.45
CA LEU A 216 2.96 -1.25 -18.05
C LEU A 216 4.18 -2.17 -17.81
N ALA A 217 4.70 -2.83 -18.86
CA ALA A 217 5.80 -3.80 -18.76
C ALA A 217 7.20 -3.18 -18.93
N LYS A 218 7.36 -1.87 -18.67
CA LYS A 218 8.65 -1.17 -18.81
C LYS A 218 9.51 -1.28 -17.57
#